data_AF-A0A7S1H187-F1
#
_entry.id   AF-A0A7S1H187-F1
#
_cell.length_a   1.000
_cell.length_b   1.000
_cell.length_c   1.000
_cell.angle_alpha   90.00
_cell.angle_beta   90.00
_cell.angle_gamma   90.00
#
_symmetry.space_group_name_H-M   'P 1'
#
loop_
_entity.id
_entity.type
_entity.pdbx_description
1 polymer ?
#
loop_
_entity_poly.entity_id
_entity_poly.type
_entity_poly.pdbx_seq_one_letter_code
_entity_poly.pdbx_strand_id
1 'polypeptide(L)'
;TQLCACIMRYENSSALGMIYVEEDVRRRGYASILLATATRILQERDDDCVAYILDGNTASERLFERQGWIRADPTVKRKSGRRRAKRKWIKPTKTALLNEGNNHTS
;
A
#
# COMPACT_ATOMS: atom_id res chain seq x y z
N THR A 1 -23.80 4.89 16.01
CA THR A 1 -22.81 4.16 15.19
C THR A 1 -21.42 4.60 15.62
N GLN A 2 -20.46 3.68 15.83
CA GLN A 2 -19.09 4.00 16.26
C GLN A 2 -18.09 3.67 15.13
N LEU A 3 -17.05 4.49 14.98
CA LEU A 3 -15.96 4.25 14.02
C LEU A 3 -15.06 3.11 14.53
N CYS A 4 -15.02 1.98 13.84
CA CYS A 4 -14.23 0.81 14.24
C CYS A 4 -13.04 0.48 13.32
N ALA A 5 -12.90 1.18 12.18
CA ALA A 5 -11.77 1.02 11.28
C ALA A 5 -11.59 2.26 10.38
N CYS A 6 -10.35 2.59 10.01
CA CYS A 6 -10.07 3.70 9.11
C CYS A 6 -8.77 3.50 8.30
N ILE A 7 -8.65 4.28 7.23
CA ILE A 7 -7.44 4.51 6.44
C ILE A 7 -7.41 5.99 6.08
N MET A 8 -6.24 6.62 6.06
CA MET A 8 -6.11 8.05 5.75
C MET A 8 -5.14 8.27 4.59
N ARG A 9 -5.43 9.29 3.78
CA ARG A 9 -4.49 9.85 2.79
C ARG A 9 -3.84 11.08 3.41
N TYR A 10 -2.52 11.16 3.35
CA TYR A 10 -1.79 12.37 3.76
C TYR A 10 -1.83 13.41 2.63
N GLU A 11 -2.29 14.63 2.93
CA GLU A 11 -2.42 15.71 1.93
C GLU A 11 -1.07 16.04 1.25
N ASN A 12 0.01 16.18 2.03
CA ASN A 12 1.31 16.62 1.52
C ASN A 12 2.11 15.57 0.74
N SER A 13 1.72 14.30 0.80
CA SER A 13 2.50 13.21 0.15
C SER A 13 1.67 12.30 -0.74
N SER A 14 0.35 12.55 -0.82
CA SER A 14 -0.65 11.65 -1.40
C SER A 14 -0.61 10.20 -0.87
N ALA A 15 0.20 9.91 0.15
CA ALA A 15 0.42 8.56 0.61
C ALA A 15 -0.76 8.07 1.45
N LEU A 16 -1.14 6.81 1.25
CA LEU A 16 -2.01 6.07 2.13
C LEU A 16 -1.25 5.64 3.39
N GLY A 17 -1.90 5.78 4.53
CA GLY A 17 -1.35 5.40 5.82
C GLY A 17 -2.40 5.36 6.92
N MET A 18 -1.92 5.24 8.16
CA MET A 18 -2.75 5.23 9.37
C MET A 18 -3.92 4.24 9.29
N ILE A 19 -3.67 3.06 8.69
CA ILE A 19 -4.66 1.99 8.65
C ILE A 19 -4.82 1.47 10.08
N TYR A 20 -6.04 1.58 10.59
CA TYR A 20 -6.40 1.14 11.93
C TYR A 20 -7.68 0.32 11.88
N VAL A 21 -7.72 -0.72 12.71
CA VAL A 21 -8.90 -1.56 12.94
C VAL A 21 -8.94 -1.85 14.44
N GLU A 22 -10.06 -1.51 15.09
CA GLU A 22 -10.33 -1.83 16.48
C GLU A 22 -10.15 -3.32 16.74
N GLU A 23 -9.61 -3.65 17.91
CA GLU A 23 -9.13 -5.00 18.22
C GLU A 23 -10.21 -6.08 18.09
N ASP A 24 -11.41 -5.81 18.63
CA ASP A 24 -12.56 -6.72 18.66
C ASP A 24 -13.11 -7.08 17.27
N VAL A 25 -12.72 -6.29 16.26
CA VAL A 25 -13.15 -6.49 14.88
C VAL A 25 -12.01 -6.77 13.90
N ARG A 26 -10.79 -7.02 14.40
CA ARG A 26 -9.67 -7.46 13.57
C ARG A 26 -9.96 -8.83 12.95
N ARG A 27 -9.21 -9.15 11.89
CA ARG A 27 -9.31 -10.41 11.11
C ARG A 27 -10.68 -10.63 10.42
N ARG A 28 -11.54 -9.61 10.36
CA ARG A 28 -12.82 -9.62 9.61
C ARG A 28 -12.73 -9.02 8.21
N GLY A 29 -11.51 -8.74 7.73
CA GLY A 29 -11.29 -8.21 6.38
C GLY A 29 -11.37 -6.68 6.23
N TYR A 30 -11.69 -5.92 7.29
CA TYR A 30 -11.85 -4.46 7.19
C TYR A 30 -10.64 -3.72 6.61
N ALA A 31 -9.42 -4.02 7.08
CA ALA A 31 -8.21 -3.41 6.52
C ALA A 31 -8.05 -3.69 5.02
N SER A 32 -8.48 -4.87 4.55
CA SER A 32 -8.45 -5.23 3.13
C SER A 32 -9.46 -4.41 2.33
N ILE A 33 -10.69 -4.32 2.80
CA ILE A 33 -11.75 -3.55 2.14
C ILE A 33 -11.36 -2.06 2.08
N LEU A 34 -10.84 -1.51 3.17
CA LEU A 34 -10.38 -0.13 3.25
C LEU A 34 -9.25 0.15 2.24
N LEU A 35 -8.20 -0.67 2.22
CA LEU A 35 -7.08 -0.49 1.29
C LEU A 35 -7.55 -0.62 -0.17
N ALA A 36 -8.40 -1.61 -0.48
CA ALA A 36 -8.89 -1.82 -1.84
C ALA A 36 -9.74 -0.63 -2.32
N THR A 37 -10.61 -0.14 -1.44
CA THR A 37 -11.50 1.00 -1.74
C THR A 37 -10.69 2.28 -1.93
N ALA A 38 -9.75 2.57 -1.03
CA ALA A 38 -8.88 3.74 -1.14
C ALA A 38 -8.00 3.67 -2.41
N THR A 39 -7.43 2.50 -2.71
CA THR A 39 -6.65 2.28 -3.93
C THR A 39 -7.49 2.54 -5.18
N ARG A 40 -8.71 1.98 -5.25
CA ARG A 40 -9.62 2.20 -6.37
C ARG A 40 -9.94 3.69 -6.57
N ILE A 41 -10.27 4.40 -5.49
CA ILE A 41 -10.59 5.84 -5.55
C ILE A 41 -9.40 6.65 -6.08
N LEU A 42 -8.18 6.34 -5.65
CA LEU A 42 -6.98 7.00 -6.17
C LEU A 42 -6.77 6.70 -7.66
N GLN A 43 -6.89 5.43 -8.06
CA GLN A 43 -6.75 5.04 -9.47
C GLN A 43 -7.82 5.67 -10.38
N GLU A 44 -9.06 5.81 -9.91
CA GLU A 44 -10.15 6.49 -10.64
C GLU A 44 -9.90 7.99 -10.81
N ARG A 45 -9.06 8.59 -9.95
CA ARG A 45 -8.66 10.00 -10.02
C ARG A 45 -7.34 10.22 -10.75
N ASP A 46 -6.73 9.15 -11.28
CA ASP A 46 -5.37 9.16 -11.82
C ASP A 46 -4.32 9.67 -10.81
N ASP A 47 -4.57 9.43 -9.52
CA ASP A 47 -3.67 9.78 -8.42
C ASP A 47 -2.65 8.65 -8.18
N ASP A 48 -1.44 9.05 -7.78
CA ASP A 48 -0.40 8.14 -7.32
C ASP A 48 -0.85 7.31 -6.10
N CYS A 49 -0.76 6.00 -6.24
CA CYS A 49 -0.98 5.06 -5.14
C CYS A 49 0.35 4.77 -4.43
N VAL A 50 0.62 5.52 -3.37
CA VAL A 50 1.87 5.41 -2.58
C VAL A 50 1.55 5.09 -1.11
N ALA A 51 2.40 4.31 -0.44
CA ALA A 51 2.36 4.11 1.00
C ALA A 51 3.76 3.95 1.58
N TYR A 52 3.91 4.25 2.88
CA TYR A 52 5.16 4.05 3.61
C TYR A 52 4.97 3.06 4.75
N ILE A 53 5.51 1.85 4.57
CA ILE A 53 5.35 0.74 5.53
C ILE A 53 6.67 0.52 6.26
N LEU A 54 6.59 0.40 7.59
CA LEU A 54 7.76 0.09 8.41
C LEU A 54 8.24 -1.35 8.13
N ASP A 55 9.53 -1.53 7.82
CA ASP A 55 10.16 -2.84 7.65
C ASP A 55 9.84 -3.76 8.83
N GLY A 56 9.34 -4.96 8.56
CA GLY A 56 8.96 -5.94 9.58
C GLY A 56 7.58 -5.71 10.19
N ASN A 57 6.78 -4.77 9.67
CA ASN A 57 5.34 -4.76 9.91
C ASN A 57 4.66 -5.80 9.00
N THR A 58 4.86 -7.07 9.33
CA THR A 58 4.44 -8.22 8.51
C THR A 58 2.95 -8.22 8.20
N ALA A 59 2.11 -7.70 9.10
CA ALA A 59 0.67 -7.60 8.89
C ALA A 59 0.33 -6.63 7.75
N SER A 60 0.91 -5.42 7.77
CA SER A 60 0.73 -4.44 6.70
C SER A 60 1.43 -4.87 5.41
N GLU A 61 2.65 -5.41 5.47
CA GLU A 61 3.36 -5.92 4.29
C GLU A 61 2.51 -6.94 3.53
N ARG A 62 2.01 -7.98 4.23
CA ARG A 62 1.15 -9.01 3.61
C ARG A 62 -0.18 -8.46 3.09
N LEU A 63 -0.76 -7.48 3.79
CA LEU A 63 -2.00 -6.83 3.35
C LEU A 63 -1.81 -6.15 2.00
N PHE A 64 -0.72 -5.40 1.85
CA PHE A 64 -0.40 -4.66 0.63
C PHE A 64 0.00 -5.62 -0.50
N GLU A 65 0.86 -6.60 -0.25
CA GLU A 65 1.27 -7.63 -1.22
C GLU A 65 0.06 -8.38 -1.81
N ARG A 66 -0.89 -8.80 -0.96
CA ARG A 66 -2.12 -9.49 -1.40
C ARG A 66 -2.98 -8.64 -2.32
N GLN A 67 -2.89 -7.32 -2.20
CA GLN A 67 -3.58 -6.38 -3.08
C GLN A 67 -2.72 -5.95 -4.26
N GLY A 68 -1.60 -6.63 -4.52
CA GLY A 68 -0.70 -6.39 -5.64
C GLY A 68 0.02 -5.04 -5.56
N TRP A 69 0.24 -4.52 -4.36
CA TRP A 69 1.21 -3.45 -4.13
C TRP A 69 2.61 -4.04 -4.08
N ILE A 70 3.60 -3.29 -4.55
CA ILE A 70 5.00 -3.71 -4.59
C ILE A 70 5.89 -2.66 -3.92
N ARG A 71 7.08 -3.07 -3.48
CA ARG A 71 8.11 -2.12 -3.03
C ARG A 71 8.62 -1.33 -4.23
N ALA A 72 8.74 -0.01 -4.09
CA ALA A 72 9.28 0.83 -5.15
C ALA A 72 10.76 0.52 -5.45
N ASP A 73 11.50 0.08 -4.42
CA ASP A 73 12.87 -0.42 -4.56
C ASP A 73 12.97 -1.80 -3.91
N PRO A 74 12.81 -2.89 -4.68
CA PRO A 74 12.85 -4.26 -4.15
C PRO A 74 14.26 -4.72 -3.79
N THR A 75 15.30 -4.02 -4.28
CA THR A 75 16.70 -4.46 -4.14
C THR A 75 17.31 -4.06 -2.80
N VAL A 76 16.74 -3.07 -2.12
CA VAL A 76 17.30 -2.59 -0.85
C VAL A 76 17.07 -3.61 0.25
N LYS A 77 18.18 -4.17 0.74
CA LYS A 77 18.18 -5.11 1.86
C LYS A 77 17.51 -4.51 3.10
N ARG A 78 16.79 -5.38 3.84
CA ARG A 78 16.22 -5.04 5.15
C ARG A 78 17.37 -4.65 6.08
N LYS A 79 17.31 -3.45 6.66
CA LYS A 79 18.30 -3.05 7.69
C LYS A 79 17.90 -3.71 9.01
N SER A 80 18.78 -4.55 9.55
CA SER A 80 18.65 -5.11 10.89
C SER A 80 19.18 -4.12 11.93
N GLY A 81 18.31 -3.54 12.76
CA GLY A 81 18.69 -2.60 13.81
C GLY A 81 17.48 -2.06 14.58
N ARG A 82 17.72 -1.34 15.69
CA ARG A 82 16.64 -0.77 16.54
C ARG A 82 15.71 0.19 15.78
N ARG A 83 16.19 0.85 14.71
CA ARG A 83 15.37 1.66 13.81
C ARG A 83 15.06 0.91 12.53
N ARG A 84 13.82 0.43 12.41
CA ARG A 84 13.28 -0.12 11.16
C ARG A 84 13.06 1.03 10.16
N ALA A 85 13.42 0.83 8.91
CA ALA A 85 13.22 1.83 7.86
C ALA A 85 11.76 1.83 7.39
N LYS A 86 11.22 3.01 7.06
CA LYS A 86 9.98 3.10 6.30
C LYS A 86 10.31 2.87 4.83
N ARG A 87 9.63 1.91 4.18
CA ARG A 87 9.78 1.61 2.76
C ARG A 87 8.63 2.18 1.97
N LYS A 88 8.95 2.74 0.81
CA LYS A 88 7.95 3.18 -0.17
C LYS A 88 7.38 1.94 -0.87
N TRP A 89 6.06 1.85 -0.87
CA TRP A 89 5.27 0.89 -1.62
C TRP A 89 4.44 1.64 -2.65
N ILE A 90 4.26 1.04 -3.82
CA ILE A 90 3.48 1.58 -4.92
C ILE A 90 2.47 0.54 -5.42
N LYS A 91 1.34 1.01 -5.93
CA LYS A 91 0.43 0.18 -6.70
C LYS A 91 0.60 0.52 -8.19
N PRO A 92 1.08 -0.42 -9.02
CA PRO A 92 1.14 -0.19 -10.46
C PRO A 92 -0.26 0.13 -10.99
N THR A 93 -0.39 1.22 -11.75
CA THR A 93 -1.59 1.50 -12.51
C THR A 93 -1.66 0.57 -13.72
N LYS A 94 -2.89 0.31 -14.20
CA LYS A 94 -3.12 -0.59 -15.35
C LYS A 94 -2.34 -0.15 -16.60
N THR A 95 -2.13 1.16 -16.76
CA THR A 95 -1.33 1.77 -17.83
C THR A 95 0.15 1.38 -17.77
N ALA A 96 0.75 1.31 -16.57
CA ALA A 96 2.16 0.94 -16.42
C ALA A 96 2.43 -0.52 -16.81
N LEU A 97 1.48 -1.42 -16.55
CA LEU A 97 1.59 -2.84 -16.90
C LEU A 97 1.49 -3.13 -18.40
N LEU A 98 0.89 -2.23 -19.18
CA LEU A 98 0.79 -2.36 -20.64
C LEU A 98 2.08 -1.91 -21.36
N ASN A 99 2.80 -0.93 -20.80
CA ASN A 99 3.99 -0.36 -21.42
C ASN A 99 5.24 -1.25 -21.27
N GLU A 100 5.32 -2.10 -20.25
CA GLU A 100 6.46 -3.02 -20.08
C GLU A 100 6.39 -4.26 -21.00
N GLY A 101 5.25 -4.50 -21.66
CA GLY A 101 5.06 -5.62 -22.59
C GLY A 101 5.50 -5.36 -24.04
N ASN A 102 5.82 -4.12 -24.43
CA ASN A 102 6.08 -3.74 -25.83
C ASN A 102 7.56 -3.48 -26.16
N ASN A 103 8.49 -3.66 -25.22
CA ASN A 103 9.91 -3.35 -25.43
C ASN A 103 10.77 -4.51 -25.99
N HIS A 104 10.17 -5.50 -26.66
CA HIS A 104 10.89 -6.60 -27.32
C HIS A 104 10.36 -6.85 -28.75
N THR A 105 10.48 -5.86 -29.63
CA THR A 105 10.59 -6.05 -31.10
C THR A 105 10.84 -4.69 -31.74
N SER A 106 12.12 -4.33 -31.93
CA SER A 106 12.61 -3.43 -32.97
C SER A 106 14.11 -3.66 -33.12
#